data_AF-A0A3M1G8R0-F1
#
_entry.id   AF-A0A3M1G8R0-F1
#
_cell.length_a   1.000
_cell.length_b   1.000
_cell.length_c   1.000
_cell.angle_alpha   90.00
_cell.angle_beta   90.00
_cell.angle_gamma   90.00
#
_symmetry.space_group_name_H-M   'P 1'
#
loop_
_entity.id
_entity.type
_entity.pdbx_description
1 polymer ?
#
loop_
_entity_poly.entity_id
_entity_poly.type
_entity_poly.pdbx_seq_one_letter_code
_entity_poly.pdbx_strand_id
1 'polypeptide(L)'
;MDKVSIFNVHKVQEDMAKCPPARYIRALRSLSFLIGVLRNQKADPLCPYCISYASMVKLAKESWAVLREVFQSHDVPEKLRDLYDNVLSGIEEVQVPDYPVAQKKAGNCKLPEGVCFSKTGLEEFLQDILNLKE
;
A
#
# COMPACT_ATOMS: atom_id res chain seq x y z
N MET A 1 -7.83 4.87 45.84
CA MET A 1 -6.45 4.91 45.33
C MET A 1 -6.03 3.49 45.01
N ASP A 2 -5.48 3.34 43.81
CA ASP A 2 -4.58 2.29 43.31
C ASP A 2 -5.01 0.83 43.34
N LYS A 3 -5.08 0.24 42.14
CA LYS A 3 -4.05 -0.70 41.66
C LYS A 3 -3.95 -0.57 40.13
N VAL A 4 -2.99 0.24 39.69
CA VAL A 4 -2.56 0.27 38.29
C VAL A 4 -1.95 -1.09 37.97
N SER A 5 -2.57 -1.80 37.03
CA SER A 5 -2.11 -3.11 36.55
C SER A 5 -0.70 -2.96 35.98
N ILE A 6 0.26 -3.59 36.65
CA ILE A 6 1.64 -3.72 36.19
C ILE A 6 1.60 -4.47 34.86
N PHE A 7 2.10 -3.83 33.79
CA PHE A 7 2.27 -4.45 32.49
C PHE A 7 3.11 -5.72 32.66
N ASN A 8 2.53 -6.87 32.33
CA ASN A 8 3.22 -8.15 32.39
C ASN A 8 4.27 -8.18 31.27
N VAL A 9 5.52 -7.84 31.62
CA VAL A 9 6.63 -7.62 30.68
C VAL A 9 6.87 -8.85 29.79
N HIS A 10 6.61 -10.05 30.29
CA HIS A 10 6.71 -11.29 29.51
C HIS A 10 5.66 -11.39 28.39
N LYS A 11 4.41 -10.98 28.65
CA LYS A 11 3.36 -10.94 27.63
C LYS A 11 3.68 -9.91 26.53
N VAL A 12 4.21 -8.76 26.94
CA VAL A 12 4.67 -7.72 25.99
C VAL A 12 5.81 -8.24 25.11
N GLN A 13 6.76 -9.00 25.67
CA GLN A 13 7.86 -9.57 24.90
C GLN A 13 7.42 -10.68 23.93
N GLU A 14 6.49 -11.55 24.32
CA GLU A 14 5.93 -12.58 23.43
C GLU A 14 5.09 -11.97 22.30
N ASP A 15 4.29 -10.94 22.59
CA ASP A 15 3.50 -10.21 21.57
C ASP A 15 4.41 -9.41 20.61
N MET A 16 5.57 -8.93 21.07
CA MET A 16 6.56 -8.25 20.23
C MET A 16 7.31 -9.18 19.28
N ALA A 17 7.50 -10.45 19.63
CA ALA A 17 8.14 -11.44 18.76
C ALA A 17 7.26 -11.86 17.56
N LYS A 18 5.94 -11.65 17.67
CA LYS A 18 4.95 -11.98 16.61
C LYS A 18 4.57 -10.77 15.74
N CYS A 19 4.91 -9.56 16.18
CA CYS A 19 4.52 -8.34 15.50
C CYS A 19 5.52 -8.02 14.37
N PRO A 20 5.05 -7.74 13.14
CA PRO A 20 5.93 -7.32 12.06
C PRO A 20 6.73 -6.07 12.44
N PRO A 21 8.01 -5.96 12.04
CA PRO A 21 8.80 -4.76 12.28
C PRO A 21 8.09 -3.47 11.84
N ALA A 22 8.27 -2.37 12.60
CA ALA A 22 7.54 -1.12 12.41
C ALA A 22 7.58 -0.56 10.97
N ARG A 23 8.66 -0.84 10.22
CA ARG A 23 8.78 -0.48 8.80
C ARG A 23 7.72 -1.15 7.92
N TYR A 24 7.39 -2.43 8.15
CA TYR A 24 6.38 -3.15 7.37
C TYR A 24 4.96 -2.70 7.73
N ILE A 25 4.74 -2.27 8.98
CA ILE A 25 3.48 -1.63 9.38
C ILE A 25 3.30 -0.31 8.64
N ARG A 26 4.35 0.52 8.52
CA ARG A 26 4.31 1.75 7.72
C ARG A 26 4.08 1.44 6.24
N ALA A 27 4.75 0.44 5.70
CA ALA A 27 4.57 -0.05 4.34
C ALA A 27 3.12 -0.46 4.06
N LEU A 28 2.50 -1.24 4.96
CA LEU A 28 1.10 -1.63 4.84
C LEU A 28 0.16 -0.41 4.81
N ARG A 29 0.41 0.59 5.65
CA ARG A 29 -0.36 1.85 5.66
C ARG A 29 -0.23 2.63 4.36
N SER A 30 1.00 2.79 3.87
CA SER A 30 1.25 3.51 2.61
C SER A 30 0.61 2.78 1.43
N LEU A 31 0.70 1.45 1.40
CA LEU A 31 0.06 0.64 0.37
C LEU A 31 -1.47 0.73 0.46
N SER A 32 -2.05 0.68 1.66
CA SER A 32 -3.48 0.87 1.87
C SER A 32 -3.97 2.23 1.37
N PHE A 33 -3.20 3.30 1.60
CA PHE A 33 -3.51 4.62 1.06
C PHE A 33 -3.45 4.63 -0.47
N LEU A 34 -2.37 4.10 -1.06
CA LEU A 34 -2.21 4.03 -2.51
C LEU A 34 -3.36 3.24 -3.16
N ILE A 35 -3.77 2.13 -2.57
CA ILE A 35 -4.92 1.34 -3.04
C ILE A 35 -6.21 2.16 -3.02
N GLY A 36 -6.46 2.93 -1.97
CA GLY A 36 -7.60 3.86 -1.93
C GLY A 36 -7.56 4.87 -3.08
N VAL A 37 -6.39 5.45 -3.36
CA VAL A 37 -6.17 6.35 -4.50
C VAL A 37 -6.47 5.63 -5.82
N LEU A 38 -5.90 4.44 -6.04
CA LEU A 38 -6.06 3.68 -7.29
C LEU A 38 -7.52 3.24 -7.51
N ARG A 39 -8.25 2.87 -6.46
CA ARG A 39 -9.69 2.59 -6.51
C ARG A 39 -10.49 3.83 -6.92
N ASN A 40 -10.20 4.96 -6.31
CA ASN A 40 -10.86 6.21 -6.65
C ASN A 40 -10.58 6.61 -8.12
N GLN A 41 -9.32 6.51 -8.56
CA GLN A 41 -8.95 6.81 -9.93
C GLN A 41 -9.47 5.77 -10.94
N LYS A 42 -9.82 4.56 -10.49
CA LYS A 42 -10.45 3.54 -11.34
C LYS A 42 -11.81 4.00 -11.90
N ALA A 43 -12.52 4.85 -11.16
CA ALA A 43 -13.80 5.41 -11.56
C ALA A 43 -13.70 6.59 -12.54
N ASP A 44 -12.49 7.13 -12.76
CA ASP A 44 -12.27 8.18 -13.74
C ASP A 44 -12.32 7.61 -15.19
N PRO A 45 -12.89 8.32 -16.18
CA PRO A 45 -13.00 7.79 -17.54
C PRO A 45 -11.67 7.50 -18.25
N LEU A 46 -10.58 8.18 -17.86
CA LEU A 46 -9.29 8.16 -18.59
C LEU A 46 -8.14 7.62 -17.74
N CYS A 47 -8.16 7.87 -16.44
CA CYS A 47 -7.09 7.50 -15.51
C CYS A 47 -6.76 5.99 -15.48
N PRO A 48 -7.74 5.05 -15.51
CA PRO A 48 -7.45 3.61 -15.47
C PRO A 48 -6.62 3.13 -16.66
N TYR A 49 -6.67 3.85 -17.78
CA TYR A 49 -5.92 3.57 -19.00
C TYR A 49 -4.62 4.37 -19.09
N CYS A 50 -4.26 5.13 -18.05
CA CYS A 50 -3.08 5.99 -18.05
C CYS A 50 -1.82 5.20 -17.72
N ILE A 51 -0.69 5.55 -18.36
CA ILE A 51 0.62 4.98 -18.04
C ILE A 51 1.02 5.19 -16.58
N SER A 52 0.73 6.36 -15.99
CA SER A 52 1.01 6.62 -14.58
C SER A 52 0.19 5.72 -13.66
N TYR A 53 -1.08 5.47 -13.99
CA TYR A 53 -1.92 4.54 -13.24
C TYR A 53 -1.37 3.12 -13.33
N ALA A 54 -1.03 2.67 -14.55
CA ALA A 54 -0.44 1.35 -14.79
C ALA A 54 0.85 1.13 -13.98
N SER A 55 1.76 2.12 -13.96
CA SER A 55 2.99 2.06 -13.16
C SER A 55 2.71 1.91 -11.67
N MET A 56 1.73 2.65 -11.15
CA MET A 56 1.40 2.62 -9.74
C MET A 56 0.66 1.34 -9.32
N VAL A 57 -0.16 0.77 -10.21
CA VAL A 57 -0.75 -0.56 -9.98
C VAL A 57 0.33 -1.64 -9.92
N LYS A 58 1.32 -1.60 -10.84
CA LYS A 58 2.45 -2.54 -10.81
C LYS A 58 3.22 -2.42 -9.51
N LEU A 59 3.62 -1.21 -9.14
CA LEU A 59 4.32 -0.94 -7.88
C LEU A 59 3.52 -1.45 -6.67
N ALA A 60 2.21 -1.18 -6.60
CA ALA A 60 1.36 -1.68 -5.53
C ALA A 60 1.35 -3.21 -5.46
N LYS A 61 1.23 -3.91 -6.60
CA LYS A 61 1.23 -5.38 -6.68
C LYS A 61 2.58 -5.97 -6.26
N GLU A 62 3.68 -5.39 -6.69
CA GLU A 62 5.03 -5.81 -6.31
C GLU A 62 5.28 -5.59 -4.81
N SER A 63 4.95 -4.40 -4.28
CA SER A 63 5.09 -4.12 -2.85
C SER A 63 4.20 -5.02 -2.00
N TRP A 64 3.00 -5.36 -2.48
CA TRP A 64 2.14 -6.31 -1.78
C TRP A 64 2.74 -7.71 -1.73
N ALA A 65 3.36 -8.19 -2.81
CA ALA A 65 4.00 -9.50 -2.81
C ALA A 65 5.07 -9.61 -1.71
N VAL A 66 5.92 -8.58 -1.56
CA VAL A 66 6.91 -8.50 -0.49
C VAL A 66 6.25 -8.48 0.89
N LEU A 67 5.25 -7.61 1.10
CA LEU A 67 4.61 -7.47 2.40
C LEU A 67 3.85 -8.74 2.79
N ARG A 68 3.18 -9.39 1.85
CA ARG A 68 2.41 -10.60 2.10
C ARG A 68 3.29 -11.71 2.67
N GLU A 69 4.49 -11.91 2.15
CA GLU A 69 5.46 -12.89 2.67
C GLU A 69 5.82 -12.59 4.15
N VAL A 70 6.05 -11.33 4.48
CA VAL A 70 6.35 -10.90 5.86
C VAL A 70 5.16 -11.17 6.80
N PHE A 71 3.95 -10.81 6.38
CA PHE A 71 2.71 -11.02 7.14
C PHE A 71 2.18 -12.45 7.11
N GLN A 72 2.77 -13.35 6.31
CA GLN A 72 2.55 -14.81 6.43
C GLN A 72 3.44 -15.41 7.51
N SER A 73 4.62 -14.82 7.73
CA SER A 73 5.61 -15.26 8.72
C SER A 73 5.37 -14.65 10.11
N HIS A 74 4.45 -13.70 10.23
CA HIS A 74 4.09 -12.98 11.45
C HIS A 74 2.56 -12.89 11.54
N ASP A 75 2.01 -12.97 12.75
CA ASP A 75 0.58 -12.75 12.93
C ASP A 75 0.26 -11.28 12.59
N VAL A 76 -0.72 -11.06 11.70
CA VAL A 76 -1.25 -9.71 11.44
C VAL A 76 -1.93 -9.24 12.73
N PRO A 77 -1.43 -8.20 13.43
CA PRO A 77 -2.08 -7.69 14.63
C PRO A 77 -3.52 -7.28 14.33
N GLU A 78 -4.44 -7.55 15.25
CA GLU A 78 -5.89 -7.26 15.07
C GLU A 78 -6.13 -5.81 14.64
N LYS A 79 -5.44 -4.84 15.26
CA LYS A 79 -5.47 -3.41 14.92
C LYS A 79 -5.04 -3.05 13.49
N LEU A 80 -4.40 -3.97 12.77
CA LEU A 80 -3.95 -3.81 11.39
C LEU A 80 -4.76 -4.67 10.41
N ARG A 81 -5.71 -5.48 10.91
CA ARG A 81 -6.44 -6.43 10.08
C ARG A 81 -7.27 -5.75 9.00
N ASP A 82 -7.98 -4.68 9.35
CA ASP A 82 -8.74 -3.87 8.37
C ASP A 82 -7.84 -3.29 7.27
N LEU A 83 -6.63 -2.85 7.62
CA LEU A 83 -5.66 -2.35 6.63
C LEU A 83 -5.16 -3.47 5.72
N TYR A 84 -4.88 -4.64 6.30
CA TYR A 84 -4.44 -5.82 5.55
C TYR A 84 -5.51 -6.29 4.56
N ASP A 85 -6.75 -6.43 5.03
CA ASP A 85 -7.89 -6.88 4.22
C ASP A 85 -8.24 -5.85 3.13
N ASN A 86 -8.17 -4.56 3.45
CA ASN A 86 -8.35 -3.49 2.47
C ASN A 86 -7.30 -3.55 1.35
N VAL A 87 -6.03 -3.78 1.70
CA VAL A 87 -4.95 -3.94 0.71
C VAL A 87 -5.18 -5.19 -0.13
N LEU A 88 -5.45 -6.34 0.50
CA LEU A 88 -5.68 -7.60 -0.19
C LEU A 88 -6.81 -7.47 -1.22
N SER A 89 -7.99 -7.02 -0.77
CA SER A 89 -9.14 -6.79 -1.62
C SER A 89 -8.86 -5.78 -2.75
N GLY A 90 -8.15 -4.69 -2.43
CA GLY A 90 -7.88 -3.66 -3.41
C GLY A 90 -6.88 -4.06 -4.47
N ILE A 91 -5.88 -4.87 -4.12
CA ILE A 91 -4.90 -5.41 -5.07
C ILE A 91 -5.55 -6.31 -6.12
N GLU A 92 -6.55 -7.10 -5.71
CA GLU A 92 -7.34 -7.94 -6.61
C GLU A 92 -8.25 -7.12 -7.53
N GLU A 93 -8.76 -5.99 -7.01
CA GLU A 93 -9.68 -5.11 -7.73
C GLU A 93 -8.99 -4.24 -8.79
N VAL A 94 -7.76 -3.77 -8.54
CA VAL A 94 -7.03 -2.91 -9.46
C VAL A 94 -6.28 -3.73 -10.51
N GLN A 95 -6.35 -3.28 -11.77
CA GLN A 95 -5.77 -3.98 -12.90
C GLN A 95 -4.79 -3.08 -13.65
N VAL A 96 -3.71 -3.71 -14.14
CA VAL A 96 -2.81 -3.04 -15.07
C VAL A 96 -3.53 -3.03 -16.41
N PRO A 97 -3.75 -1.87 -17.05
CA PRO A 97 -4.37 -1.84 -18.37
C PRO A 97 -3.41 -2.46 -19.41
N ASP A 98 -3.97 -3.18 -20.39
CA ASP A 98 -3.18 -3.86 -21.43
C ASP A 98 -2.43 -2.86 -22.34
N TYR A 99 -3.07 -1.74 -22.65
CA TYR A 99 -2.55 -0.71 -23.55
C TYR A 99 -2.58 0.68 -22.90
N PRO A 100 -1.68 0.96 -21.95
CA PRO A 100 -1.66 2.25 -21.27
C PRO A 100 -1.27 3.39 -22.22
N VAL A 101 -1.97 4.52 -22.09
CA VAL A 101 -1.72 5.74 -22.85
C VAL A 101 -1.15 6.83 -21.93
N ALA A 102 -0.22 7.63 -22.43
CA ALA A 102 0.25 8.82 -21.72
C ALA A 102 -0.79 9.95 -21.78
N GLN A 103 -1.90 9.82 -21.03
CA GLN A 103 -3.08 10.70 -21.13
C GLN A 103 -2.76 12.19 -21.04
N LYS A 104 -1.77 12.58 -20.22
CA LYS A 104 -1.33 13.98 -20.12
C LYS A 104 -0.62 14.48 -21.37
N LYS A 105 0.31 13.69 -21.92
CA LYS A 105 1.01 14.00 -23.18
C LYS A 105 0.05 14.00 -24.39
N ALA A 106 -1.00 13.19 -24.32
CA ALA A 106 -2.06 13.13 -25.33
C ALA A 106 -3.11 14.26 -25.22
N GLY A 107 -3.02 15.16 -24.22
CA GLY A 107 -3.99 16.25 -24.02
C GLY A 107 -5.34 15.85 -23.41
N ASN A 108 -5.47 14.58 -23.01
CA ASN A 108 -6.72 14.02 -22.47
C ASN A 108 -6.86 14.28 -20.96
N CYS A 109 -5.75 14.35 -20.22
CA CYS A 109 -5.76 14.64 -18.78
C CYS A 109 -6.04 16.14 -18.53
N LYS A 110 -7.04 16.44 -17.69
CA LYS A 110 -7.43 17.82 -17.34
C LYS A 110 -6.82 18.33 -16.02
N LEU A 111 -5.96 17.54 -15.38
CA LEU A 111 -5.24 18.00 -14.20
C LEU A 111 -4.17 19.04 -14.57
N PRO A 112 -3.93 20.04 -13.71
CA PRO A 112 -2.88 21.04 -13.91
C PRO A 112 -1.50 20.41 -14.15
N GLU A 113 -0.61 21.15 -14.80
CA GLU A 113 0.78 20.73 -14.98
C GLU A 113 1.44 20.36 -13.64
N GLY A 114 2.32 19.36 -13.64
CA GLY A 114 2.92 18.82 -12.40
C GLY A 114 2.00 17.98 -11.51
N VAL A 115 0.67 18.05 -11.67
CA VAL A 115 -0.28 17.31 -10.83
C VAL A 115 -0.66 15.96 -11.43
N CYS A 116 -0.65 14.90 -10.61
CA CYS A 116 -1.22 13.59 -10.89
C CYS A 116 -1.59 12.90 -9.58
N PHE A 117 -2.87 12.56 -9.37
CA PHE A 117 -3.29 11.93 -8.12
C PHE A 117 -2.81 10.49 -7.97
N SER A 118 -2.61 9.76 -9.08
CA SER A 118 -2.05 8.40 -9.04
C SER A 118 -0.58 8.40 -8.64
N LYS A 119 0.20 9.40 -9.08
CA LYS A 119 1.59 9.58 -8.66
C LYS A 119 1.62 10.22 -7.27
N THR A 120 1.54 9.38 -6.26
CA THR A 120 1.67 9.80 -4.87
C THR A 120 3.15 9.97 -4.53
N GLY A 121 3.49 10.88 -3.61
CA GLY A 121 4.84 10.96 -3.03
C GLY A 121 5.26 9.74 -2.20
N LEU A 122 4.47 8.65 -2.23
CA LEU A 122 4.76 7.38 -1.56
C LEU A 122 5.55 6.41 -2.44
N GLU A 123 5.84 6.78 -3.70
CA GLU A 123 6.63 5.96 -4.63
C GLU A 123 7.98 5.56 -4.01
N GLU A 124 8.75 6.53 -3.52
CA GLU A 124 10.07 6.29 -2.89
C GLU A 124 9.95 5.33 -1.70
N PHE A 125 8.95 5.53 -0.86
CA PHE A 125 8.75 4.70 0.32
C PHE A 125 8.34 3.26 -0.01
N LEU A 126 7.60 3.03 -1.10
CA LEU A 126 7.27 1.69 -1.56
C LEU A 126 8.45 1.00 -2.26
N GLN A 127 9.28 1.78 -2.96
CA GLN A 127 10.53 1.29 -3.54
C GLN A 127 11.54 0.85 -2.48
N ASP A 128 11.63 1.58 -1.36
CA ASP A 128 12.46 1.17 -0.22
C ASP A 128 12.09 -0.22 0.30
N ILE A 129 10.81 -0.62 0.22
CA ILE A 129 10.36 -1.95 0.63
C ILE A 129 10.75 -3.02 -0.40
N LEU A 130 10.71 -2.69 -1.70
CA LEU A 130 11.13 -3.59 -2.77
C LEU A 130 12.63 -3.89 -2.70
N ASN A 131 13.44 -2.88 -2.37
CA ASN A 131 14.89 -3.00 -2.24
C ASN A 131 15.35 -3.79 -1.01
N LEU A 132 14.44 -4.24 -0.14
CA LEU A 132 14.76 -5.13 0.98
C LEU A 132 14.89 -6.61 0.58
N LYS A 133 14.63 -6.95 -0.70
CA LYS A 133 14.82 -8.30 -1.25
C LYS A 133 16.28 -8.61 -1.65
N GLU A 134 17.18 -7.64 -1.57
CA GLU A 134 18.63 -7.78 -1.82
C GLU A 134 19.43 -7.89 -0.52
#